data_AF-A0A4P7NLW5-F1
#
_entry.id   AF-A0A4P7NLW5-F1
#
_cell.length_a   1.000
_cell.length_b   1.000
_cell.length_c   1.000
_cell.angle_alpha   90.00
_cell.angle_beta   90.00
_cell.angle_gamma   90.00
#
_symmetry.space_group_name_H-M   'P 1'
#
loop_
_entity.id
_entity.type
_entity.pdbx_description
1 polymer ?
#
loop_
_entity_poly.entity_id
_entity_poly.type
_entity_poly.pdbx_seq_one_letter_code
_entity_poly.pdbx_strand_id
1 'polypeptide(L)'
;MSDINQSVGIPVTSYNEVVPPGYENLPPMTLTVEGQEIHAVKPGAQLLYRLSLGITTLSEITTEVQLSRIEPTKSGSERQRRIYDLKHMRRTPGGFEKVPAESPRYYIQRASRLVPGHAAVGIKKKRSLMGGKAEQVTAVPVDLSGKASKFGIPTFVKDSESIFTLKGLEWVSAAGNSVAVMYDGNKEDKAHSLVVTASLPRAQFEILVALWCCHVWEFSVTNAEKIHEGSAGLARKLRQGDEFGYRWMSGPAGGGGASGMF
;
A
#
# COMPACT_ATOMS: atom_id res chain seq x y z
N MET A 1 71.04 -20.49 -11.58
CA MET A 1 70.41 -19.17 -11.43
C MET A 1 69.46 -19.00 -12.60
N SER A 2 68.13 -19.05 -12.52
CA SER A 2 67.20 -19.20 -11.40
C SER A 2 65.87 -19.63 -12.04
N ASP A 3 65.25 -20.71 -11.54
CA ASP A 3 63.86 -21.07 -11.87
C ASP A 3 62.90 -20.05 -11.26
N ILE A 4 61.94 -19.54 -12.03
CA ILE A 4 60.74 -18.87 -11.48
C ILE A 4 59.52 -19.36 -12.25
N ASN A 5 58.95 -20.46 -11.76
CA ASN A 5 57.55 -20.80 -11.95
C ASN A 5 56.69 -19.79 -11.17
N GLN A 6 56.10 -18.81 -11.84
CA GLN A 6 55.02 -18.00 -11.27
C GLN A 6 53.67 -18.56 -11.73
N SER A 7 53.17 -19.49 -10.93
CA SER A 7 51.75 -19.83 -10.83
C SER A 7 50.99 -18.56 -10.44
N VAL A 8 50.30 -17.94 -11.39
CA VAL A 8 49.33 -16.89 -11.10
C VAL A 8 48.09 -17.57 -10.54
N GLY A 9 48.05 -17.66 -9.21
CA GLY A 9 46.89 -18.11 -8.47
C GLY A 9 45.70 -17.22 -8.76
N ILE A 10 44.60 -17.86 -9.17
CA ILE A 10 43.26 -17.27 -9.16
C ILE A 10 43.00 -16.78 -7.74
N PRO A 11 42.67 -15.49 -7.50
CA PRO A 11 42.22 -15.09 -6.19
C PRO A 11 40.86 -15.74 -5.96
N VAL A 12 40.87 -16.82 -5.18
CA VAL A 12 39.68 -17.42 -4.59
C VAL A 12 39.05 -16.32 -3.74
N THR A 13 37.94 -15.77 -4.21
CA THR A 13 37.11 -14.83 -3.46
C THR A 13 36.73 -15.43 -2.11
N SER A 14 37.06 -14.69 -1.05
CA SER A 14 36.85 -15.03 0.35
C SER A 14 35.38 -15.29 0.68
N TYR A 15 35.10 -16.44 1.30
CA TYR A 15 33.77 -16.98 1.59
C TYR A 15 33.04 -16.38 2.81
N ASN A 16 33.27 -15.11 3.19
CA ASN A 16 32.57 -14.51 4.33
C ASN A 16 32.31 -13.00 4.18
N GLU A 17 31.80 -12.56 3.03
CA GLU A 17 31.02 -11.32 3.04
C GLU A 17 29.65 -11.62 3.63
N VAL A 18 29.47 -11.28 4.91
CA VAL A 18 28.14 -11.22 5.53
C VAL A 18 27.38 -10.12 4.81
N VAL A 19 26.62 -10.50 3.78
CA VAL A 19 25.74 -9.57 3.06
C VAL A 19 24.85 -8.90 4.12
N PRO A 20 24.91 -7.57 4.28
CA PRO A 20 24.13 -6.92 5.30
C PRO A 20 22.64 -7.20 5.07
N PRO A 21 21.85 -7.49 6.13
CA PRO A 21 20.45 -7.86 5.98
C PRO A 21 19.70 -6.78 5.20
N GLY A 22 19.09 -7.17 4.09
CA GLY A 22 18.42 -6.24 3.16
C GLY A 22 19.15 -5.98 1.84
N TYR A 23 20.40 -6.42 1.71
CA TYR A 23 21.17 -6.43 0.46
C TYR A 23 21.26 -7.82 -0.19
N GLU A 24 20.69 -8.85 0.45
CA GLU A 24 20.57 -10.15 -0.18
C GLU A 24 19.62 -10.09 -1.38
N ASN A 25 19.98 -10.80 -2.45
CA ASN A 25 19.10 -10.99 -3.59
C ASN A 25 18.18 -12.18 -3.30
N LEU A 26 16.87 -11.93 -3.34
CA LEU A 26 15.86 -12.97 -3.23
C LEU A 26 15.62 -13.58 -4.61
N PRO A 27 15.49 -14.92 -4.71
CA PRO A 27 15.17 -15.57 -5.98
C PRO A 27 13.72 -15.28 -6.40
N PRO A 28 13.38 -15.47 -7.69
CA PRO A 28 12.00 -15.47 -8.16
C PRO A 28 11.11 -16.39 -7.32
N MET A 29 9.91 -15.94 -6.97
CA MET A 29 8.97 -16.71 -6.15
C MET A 29 7.53 -16.25 -6.34
N THR A 30 6.59 -17.14 -6.03
CA THR A 30 5.15 -16.81 -6.02
C THR A 30 4.67 -16.61 -4.61
N LEU A 31 3.97 -15.50 -4.37
CA LEU A 31 3.32 -15.16 -3.12
C LEU A 31 1.80 -15.24 -3.26
N THR A 32 1.12 -15.71 -2.22
CA THR A 32 -0.33 -15.65 -2.07
C THR A 32 -0.70 -14.95 -0.78
N VAL A 33 -1.83 -14.23 -0.77
CA VAL A 33 -2.37 -13.62 0.45
C VAL A 33 -3.61 -14.38 0.91
N GLU A 34 -3.59 -14.81 2.17
CA GLU A 34 -4.67 -15.56 2.81
C GLU A 34 -5.04 -14.88 4.13
N GLY A 35 -6.14 -14.12 4.12
CA GLY A 35 -6.54 -13.30 5.26
C GLY A 35 -5.47 -12.26 5.62
N GLN A 36 -4.75 -12.51 6.72
CA GLN A 36 -3.67 -11.64 7.23
C GLN A 36 -2.27 -12.14 6.85
N GLU A 37 -2.15 -13.28 6.19
CA GLU A 37 -0.88 -13.97 6.02
C GLU A 37 -0.45 -13.98 4.55
N ILE A 38 0.85 -13.93 4.32
CA ILE A 38 1.44 -13.98 2.97
C ILE A 38 2.42 -15.15 2.92
N HIS A 39 2.12 -16.12 2.04
CA HIS A 39 2.84 -17.38 1.93
C HIS A 39 3.62 -17.47 0.62
N ALA A 40 4.76 -18.17 0.64
CA ALA A 40 5.45 -18.64 -0.55
C ALA A 40 4.81 -19.94 -1.06
N VAL A 41 4.40 -20.00 -2.32
CA VAL A 41 3.65 -21.16 -2.87
C VAL A 41 4.51 -22.44 -2.99
N LYS A 42 5.84 -22.37 -3.07
CA LYS A 42 6.70 -23.55 -3.29
C LYS A 42 8.03 -23.54 -2.52
N PRO A 43 8.51 -24.72 -2.10
CA PRO A 43 7.77 -25.85 -1.53
C PRO A 43 7.49 -25.60 -0.02
N GLY A 44 6.26 -25.90 0.44
CA GLY A 44 5.93 -25.89 1.88
C GLY A 44 5.13 -24.70 2.41
N ALA A 45 4.50 -23.88 1.55
CA ALA A 45 3.61 -22.77 1.97
C ALA A 45 4.23 -21.88 3.07
N GLN A 46 5.52 -21.53 2.94
CA GLN A 46 6.24 -20.84 4.00
C GLN A 46 5.62 -19.47 4.26
N LEU A 47 5.22 -19.22 5.51
CA LEU A 47 4.78 -17.91 5.96
C LEU A 47 5.95 -16.93 5.91
N LEU A 48 5.83 -15.87 5.10
CA LEU A 48 6.88 -14.86 4.95
C LEU A 48 6.53 -13.54 5.63
N TYR A 49 5.26 -13.15 5.53
CA TYR A 49 4.80 -11.88 6.07
C TYR A 49 3.43 -12.01 6.73
N ARG A 50 3.17 -11.13 7.69
CA ARG A 50 1.89 -10.99 8.36
C ARG A 50 1.46 -9.53 8.37
N LEU A 51 0.21 -9.31 7.99
CA LEU A 51 -0.50 -8.05 8.04
C LEU A 51 -1.25 -7.91 9.37
N SER A 52 -1.43 -6.69 9.88
CA SER A 52 -2.23 -6.47 11.09
C SER A 52 -3.73 -6.64 10.87
N LEU A 53 -4.20 -6.56 9.62
CA LEU A 53 -5.60 -6.67 9.23
C LEU A 53 -5.71 -7.44 7.90
N GLY A 54 -6.84 -8.15 7.71
CA GLY A 54 -7.08 -8.91 6.49
C GLY A 54 -7.32 -7.98 5.30
N ILE A 55 -6.31 -7.81 4.43
CA ILE A 55 -6.30 -6.76 3.41
C ILE A 55 -7.42 -6.92 2.37
N THR A 56 -7.83 -8.17 2.12
CA THR A 56 -8.86 -8.52 1.11
C THR A 56 -10.28 -8.16 1.55
N THR A 57 -10.49 -7.86 2.83
CA THR A 57 -11.80 -7.51 3.42
C THR A 57 -11.87 -6.07 3.92
N LEU A 58 -10.84 -5.26 3.68
CA LEU A 58 -10.80 -3.89 4.18
C LEU A 58 -11.77 -2.99 3.41
N SER A 59 -12.42 -2.12 4.16
CA SER A 59 -13.27 -1.07 3.60
C SER A 59 -12.49 0.23 3.42
N GLU A 60 -13.16 1.22 2.84
CA GLU A 60 -12.56 2.52 2.59
C GLU A 60 -12.17 3.24 3.90
N ILE A 61 -12.79 2.93 5.05
CA ILE A 61 -12.57 3.64 6.32
C ILE A 61 -11.21 3.36 6.95
N THR A 62 -10.61 2.22 6.65
CA THR A 62 -9.31 1.86 7.20
C THR A 62 -8.26 2.80 6.60
N THR A 63 -7.34 3.27 7.44
CA THR A 63 -6.31 4.25 7.05
C THR A 63 -4.89 3.71 7.19
N GLU A 64 -4.70 2.64 7.97
CA GLU A 64 -3.39 2.02 8.19
C GLU A 64 -3.50 0.49 8.36
N VAL A 65 -2.52 -0.22 7.79
CA VAL A 65 -2.28 -1.65 8.00
C VAL A 65 -0.78 -1.86 8.17
N GLN A 66 -0.35 -2.59 9.20
CA GLN A 66 1.06 -2.88 9.42
C GLN A 66 1.44 -4.14 8.66
N LEU A 67 2.58 -4.13 7.99
CA LEU A 67 3.21 -5.28 7.36
C LEU A 67 4.47 -5.65 8.13
N SER A 68 4.55 -6.91 8.53
CA SER A 68 5.69 -7.45 9.25
C SER A 68 6.26 -8.67 8.55
N ARG A 69 7.58 -8.77 8.52
CA ARG A 69 8.33 -9.95 8.10
C ARG A 69 8.37 -10.97 9.23
N ILE A 70 8.21 -12.25 8.90
CA ILE A 70 8.44 -13.36 9.80
C ILE A 70 9.90 -13.80 9.66
N GLU A 71 10.65 -13.73 10.75
CA GLU A 71 12.05 -14.14 10.82
C GLU A 71 12.17 -15.39 11.70
N PRO A 72 12.81 -16.47 11.22
CA PRO A 72 13.14 -17.59 12.08
C PRO A 72 14.20 -17.15 13.11
N THR A 73 13.99 -17.50 14.37
CA THR A 73 14.99 -17.29 15.43
C THR A 73 15.85 -18.53 15.63
N LYS A 74 17.02 -18.36 16.26
CA LYS A 74 17.91 -19.47 16.63
C LYS A 74 17.25 -20.48 17.58
N SER A 75 16.23 -20.06 18.33
CA SER A 75 15.45 -20.91 19.24
C SER A 75 14.34 -21.71 18.53
N GLY A 76 14.19 -21.57 17.21
CA GLY A 76 13.10 -22.19 16.46
C GLY A 76 11.76 -21.48 16.61
N SER A 77 11.67 -20.40 17.39
CA SER A 77 10.50 -19.53 17.45
C SER A 77 10.52 -18.52 16.31
N GLU A 78 9.36 -17.96 15.97
CA GLU A 78 9.22 -16.94 14.95
C GLU A 78 9.24 -15.54 15.57
N ARG A 79 10.02 -14.63 14.99
CA ARG A 79 10.03 -13.21 15.35
C ARG A 79 9.37 -12.40 14.26
N GLN A 80 8.34 -11.65 14.65
CA GLN A 80 7.69 -10.70 13.75
C GLN A 80 8.42 -9.36 13.79
N ARG A 81 8.89 -8.90 12.63
CA ARG A 81 9.54 -7.60 12.46
C ARG A 81 8.69 -6.69 11.58
N ARG A 82 8.12 -5.63 12.16
CA ARG A 82 7.40 -4.60 11.41
C ARG A 82 8.35 -3.90 10.43
N ILE A 83 8.01 -3.94 9.14
CA ILE A 83 8.84 -3.39 8.05
C ILE A 83 8.20 -2.16 7.41
N TYR A 84 6.90 -2.20 7.16
CA TYR A 84 6.15 -1.12 6.50
C TYR A 84 4.78 -0.92 7.13
N ASP A 85 4.30 0.32 7.03
CA ASP A 85 2.92 0.69 7.28
C ASP A 85 2.29 1.06 5.94
N LEU A 86 1.25 0.34 5.56
CA LEU A 86 0.44 0.61 4.39
C LEU A 86 -0.57 1.66 4.82
N LYS A 87 -0.60 2.78 4.11
CA LYS A 87 -1.40 3.95 4.45
C LYS A 87 -2.40 4.22 3.34
N HIS A 88 -3.61 4.59 3.73
CA HIS A 88 -4.70 4.97 2.84
C HIS A 88 -5.25 6.34 3.24
N MET A 89 -5.19 7.31 2.32
CA MET A 89 -5.76 8.64 2.47
C MET A 89 -7.01 8.79 1.61
N ARG A 90 -8.16 9.04 2.25
CA ARG A 90 -9.42 9.25 1.52
C ARG A 90 -9.69 10.71 1.19
N ARG A 91 -9.34 11.57 2.14
CA ARG A 91 -9.64 13.00 2.17
C ARG A 91 -8.48 13.75 2.78
N THR A 92 -8.43 15.04 2.52
CA THR A 92 -7.54 15.95 3.23
C THR A 92 -8.01 16.10 4.69
N PRO A 93 -7.14 16.55 5.61
CA PRO A 93 -7.53 16.93 6.96
C PRO A 93 -8.77 17.83 6.95
N GLY A 94 -9.74 17.54 7.82
CA GLY A 94 -11.05 18.21 7.83
C GLY A 94 -12.11 17.56 6.94
N GLY A 95 -11.76 16.64 6.03
CA GLY A 95 -12.73 15.78 5.33
C GLY A 95 -13.45 16.41 4.13
N PHE A 96 -13.25 17.71 3.87
CA PHE A 96 -13.99 18.45 2.85
C PHE A 96 -13.45 18.27 1.42
N GLU A 97 -12.13 18.14 1.24
CA GLU A 97 -11.50 18.02 -0.08
C GLU A 97 -11.03 16.58 -0.38
N LYS A 98 -11.05 16.21 -1.67
CA LYS A 98 -10.40 14.99 -2.15
C LYS A 98 -8.88 15.13 -1.98
N VAL A 99 -8.21 13.99 -1.83
CA VAL A 99 -6.74 13.96 -1.87
C VAL A 99 -6.28 14.54 -3.22
N PRO A 100 -5.41 15.57 -3.21
CA PRO A 100 -4.87 16.15 -4.43
C PRO A 100 -4.04 15.18 -5.26
N ALA A 101 -3.83 15.48 -6.54
CA ALA A 101 -3.10 14.60 -7.45
C ALA A 101 -1.60 14.48 -7.12
N GLU A 102 -1.04 15.49 -6.45
CA GLU A 102 0.32 15.51 -5.92
C GLU A 102 0.50 14.68 -4.64
N SER A 103 -0.58 14.17 -4.05
CA SER A 103 -0.56 13.37 -2.83
C SER A 103 -0.98 11.91 -3.10
N PRO A 104 -0.33 10.93 -2.46
CA PRO A 104 -0.68 9.52 -2.66
C PRO A 104 -1.98 9.14 -1.97
N ARG A 105 -2.93 8.53 -2.70
CA ARG A 105 -4.09 7.88 -2.06
C ARG A 105 -3.66 6.66 -1.24
N TYR A 106 -2.76 5.86 -1.81
CA TYR A 106 -2.14 4.71 -1.14
C TYR A 106 -0.61 4.86 -1.17
N TYR A 107 0.03 4.64 -0.03
CA TYR A 107 1.48 4.62 0.07
C TYR A 107 1.94 3.70 1.18
N ILE A 108 3.20 3.28 1.09
CA ILE A 108 3.89 2.54 2.14
C ILE A 108 4.83 3.50 2.87
N GLN A 109 4.90 3.40 4.18
CA GLN A 109 5.82 4.13 5.02
C GLN A 109 6.70 3.13 5.75
N ARG A 110 8.02 3.32 5.68
CA ARG A 110 8.98 2.47 6.37
C ARG A 110 8.82 2.58 7.88
N ALA A 111 8.65 1.46 8.56
CA ALA A 111 8.42 1.41 10.01
C ALA A 111 9.71 1.55 10.83
N SER A 112 10.86 1.16 10.28
CA SER A 112 12.16 1.24 10.96
C SER A 112 13.26 1.65 9.99
N ARG A 113 14.17 2.54 10.43
CA ARG A 113 15.36 2.93 9.65
C ARG A 113 16.30 1.76 9.36
N LEU A 114 16.16 0.65 10.08
CA LEU A 114 16.91 -0.58 9.84
C LEU A 114 16.44 -1.34 8.59
N VAL A 115 15.27 -0.98 8.03
CA VAL A 115 14.84 -1.47 6.71
C VAL A 115 15.49 -0.58 5.65
N PRO A 116 16.31 -1.10 4.73
CA PRO A 116 16.90 -0.28 3.69
C PRO A 116 15.86 0.23 2.68
N GLY A 117 16.21 1.28 1.93
CA GLY A 117 15.35 1.88 0.92
C GLY A 117 14.69 3.21 1.32
N HIS A 118 13.72 3.64 0.53
CA HIS A 118 13.02 4.91 0.70
C HIS A 118 12.18 4.95 1.99
N ALA A 119 12.08 6.13 2.60
CA ALA A 119 11.27 6.31 3.81
C ALA A 119 9.77 6.11 3.55
N ALA A 120 9.30 6.46 2.35
CA ALA A 120 7.96 6.17 1.88
C ALA A 120 7.91 6.11 0.35
N VAL A 121 7.01 5.27 -0.17
CA VAL A 121 6.76 5.08 -1.60
C VAL A 121 5.25 5.05 -1.85
N GLY A 122 4.77 5.81 -2.81
CA GLY A 122 3.34 5.97 -3.09
C GLY A 122 2.97 5.58 -4.50
N ILE A 123 1.73 5.12 -4.67
CA ILE A 123 1.15 4.78 -5.96
C ILE A 123 0.62 6.07 -6.60
N LYS A 124 1.32 6.54 -7.63
CA LYS A 124 0.94 7.70 -8.44
C LYS A 124 0.22 7.25 -9.70
N LYS A 125 -0.98 7.77 -9.92
CA LYS A 125 -1.81 7.48 -11.08
C LYS A 125 -1.89 8.70 -11.99
N LYS A 126 -1.40 8.58 -13.22
CA LYS A 126 -1.53 9.61 -14.24
C LYS A 126 -2.67 9.23 -15.19
N ARG A 127 -3.76 9.98 -15.09
CA ARG A 127 -4.89 9.86 -16.03
C ARG A 127 -4.46 10.34 -17.42
N SER A 128 -4.75 9.55 -18.44
CA SER A 128 -4.52 9.98 -19.83
C SER A 128 -5.49 11.12 -20.18
N LEU A 129 -4.95 12.23 -20.69
CA LEU A 129 -5.75 13.37 -21.15
C LEU A 129 -6.42 13.12 -22.51
N MET A 130 -5.88 12.19 -23.31
CA MET A 130 -6.53 11.67 -24.51
C MET A 130 -7.15 10.32 -24.14
N GLY A 131 -8.49 10.22 -24.24
CA GLY A 131 -9.33 9.14 -23.70
C GLY A 131 -9.15 7.73 -24.30
N GLY A 132 -7.91 7.29 -24.57
CA GLY A 132 -7.59 5.98 -25.12
C GLY A 132 -6.26 5.35 -24.69
N LYS A 133 -5.44 6.01 -23.84
CA LYS A 133 -4.25 5.36 -23.25
C LYS A 133 -4.53 4.90 -21.83
N ALA A 134 -4.02 3.69 -21.52
CA ALA A 134 -4.06 3.10 -20.19
C ALA A 134 -3.54 4.07 -19.12
N GLU A 135 -4.19 4.09 -17.97
CA GLU A 135 -3.74 4.82 -16.79
C GLU A 135 -2.30 4.41 -16.47
N GLN A 136 -1.36 5.36 -16.51
CA GLN A 136 0.02 5.05 -16.13
C GLN A 136 0.10 5.07 -14.61
N VAL A 137 0.39 3.92 -14.03
CA VAL A 137 0.55 3.76 -12.58
C VAL A 137 2.03 3.59 -12.27
N THR A 138 2.58 4.45 -11.42
CA THR A 138 4.01 4.44 -11.05
C THR A 138 4.16 4.46 -9.54
N ALA A 139 5.11 3.71 -9.01
CA ALA A 139 5.53 3.78 -7.61
C ALA A 139 6.70 4.76 -7.49
N VAL A 140 6.49 5.86 -6.76
CA VAL A 140 7.47 6.95 -6.63
C VAL A 140 7.68 7.31 -5.15
N PRO A 141 8.85 7.85 -4.78
CA PRO A 141 9.10 8.34 -3.42
C PRO A 141 8.09 9.38 -2.96
N VAL A 142 7.79 9.37 -1.67
CA VAL A 142 6.86 10.30 -1.01
C VAL A 142 7.62 11.13 0.03
N ASP A 143 7.44 12.46 -0.03
CA ASP A 143 7.83 13.36 1.04
C ASP A 143 6.75 13.35 2.13
N LEU A 144 7.13 12.84 3.30
CA LEU A 144 6.28 12.76 4.48
C LEU A 144 6.19 14.09 5.26
N SER A 145 7.00 15.10 4.92
CA SER A 145 7.09 16.35 5.69
C SER A 145 5.81 17.19 5.66
N GLY A 146 4.99 17.03 4.62
CA GLY A 146 3.79 17.82 4.38
C GLY A 146 4.04 19.26 3.94
N LYS A 147 5.30 19.72 3.91
CA LYS A 147 5.66 21.12 3.63
C LYS A 147 5.29 21.58 2.23
N ALA A 148 5.30 20.67 1.26
CA ALA A 148 4.93 20.95 -0.12
C ALA A 148 3.40 20.89 -0.37
N SER A 149 2.60 20.54 0.64
CA SER A 149 1.15 20.47 0.52
C SER A 149 0.47 21.64 1.22
N LYS A 150 -0.54 22.23 0.56
CA LYS A 150 -1.43 23.22 1.18
C LYS A 150 -2.19 22.68 2.41
N PHE A 151 -2.27 21.36 2.57
CA PHE A 151 -2.97 20.72 3.70
C PHE A 151 -2.04 20.07 4.73
N GLY A 152 -0.72 20.23 4.59
CA GLY A 152 0.23 19.55 5.48
C GLY A 152 0.24 18.03 5.36
N ILE A 153 -0.22 17.47 4.23
CA ILE A 153 -0.24 16.02 3.96
C ILE A 153 0.94 15.58 3.09
N PRO A 154 1.31 14.29 3.11
CA PRO A 154 2.37 13.76 2.26
C PRO A 154 2.16 14.06 0.78
N THR A 155 3.25 14.28 0.05
CA THR A 155 3.24 14.54 -1.40
C THR A 155 4.28 13.69 -2.11
N PHE A 156 4.10 13.44 -3.41
CA PHE A 156 5.13 12.80 -4.22
C PHE A 156 6.35 13.70 -4.32
N VAL A 157 7.54 13.12 -4.22
CA VAL A 157 8.79 13.86 -4.46
C VAL A 157 8.81 14.32 -5.91
N LYS A 158 8.96 15.63 -6.12
CA LYS A 158 8.97 16.24 -7.45
C LYS A 158 10.15 15.70 -8.29
N ASP A 159 9.88 15.42 -9.56
CA ASP A 159 10.87 14.96 -10.55
C ASP A 159 11.65 13.70 -10.12
N SER A 160 11.08 12.90 -9.22
CA SER A 160 11.67 11.63 -8.78
C SER A 160 11.47 10.52 -9.82
N GLU A 161 12.47 9.65 -9.93
CA GLU A 161 12.38 8.45 -10.74
C GLU A 161 11.40 7.44 -10.14
N SER A 162 10.70 6.71 -11.01
CA SER A 162 9.84 5.61 -10.57
C SER A 162 10.67 4.42 -10.16
N ILE A 163 10.40 3.88 -8.97
CA ILE A 163 11.00 2.63 -8.49
C ILE A 163 10.44 1.45 -9.29
N PHE A 164 9.12 1.47 -9.50
CA PHE A 164 8.39 0.54 -10.34
C PHE A 164 7.33 1.25 -11.17
N THR A 165 7.00 0.67 -12.33
CA THR A 165 5.85 1.04 -13.14
C THR A 165 4.91 -0.16 -13.24
N LEU A 166 3.62 0.04 -13.01
CA LEU A 166 2.60 -0.98 -13.20
C LEU A 166 1.95 -0.81 -14.58
N LYS A 167 2.07 -1.83 -15.42
CA LYS A 167 1.48 -1.91 -16.77
C LYS A 167 0.42 -3.01 -16.78
N GLY A 168 -0.84 -2.64 -16.65
CA GLY A 168 -1.91 -3.63 -16.42
C GLY A 168 -1.72 -4.31 -15.07
N LEU A 169 -1.41 -5.61 -15.08
CA LEU A 169 -1.09 -6.40 -13.88
C LEU A 169 0.41 -6.68 -13.71
N GLU A 170 1.25 -6.14 -14.59
CA GLU A 170 2.70 -6.39 -14.60
C GLU A 170 3.48 -5.24 -13.95
N TRP A 171 4.28 -5.56 -12.94
CA TRP A 171 5.26 -4.65 -12.36
C TRP A 171 6.57 -4.69 -13.13
N VAL A 172 7.04 -3.50 -13.51
CA VAL A 172 8.26 -3.28 -14.28
C VAL A 172 9.21 -2.44 -13.44
N SER A 173 10.48 -2.86 -13.36
CA SER A 173 11.56 -2.11 -12.71
C SER A 173 11.88 -0.79 -13.41
N ALA A 174 12.63 0.09 -12.74
CA ALA A 174 13.16 1.32 -13.33
C ALA A 174 13.98 1.07 -14.63
N ALA A 175 14.64 -0.08 -14.75
CA ALA A 175 15.38 -0.50 -15.94
C ALA A 175 14.48 -0.97 -17.11
N GLY A 176 13.16 -1.02 -16.93
CA GLY A 176 12.22 -1.48 -17.95
C GLY A 176 12.00 -2.99 -18.00
N ASN A 177 12.63 -3.76 -17.11
CA ASN A 177 12.46 -5.21 -17.04
C ASN A 177 11.23 -5.58 -16.22
N SER A 178 10.45 -6.55 -16.69
CA SER A 178 9.39 -7.21 -15.91
C SER A 178 9.98 -7.86 -14.67
N VAL A 179 9.40 -7.59 -13.51
CA VAL A 179 9.87 -8.14 -12.22
C VAL A 179 8.80 -8.92 -11.47
N ALA A 180 7.52 -8.64 -11.74
CA ALA A 180 6.43 -9.44 -11.21
C ALA A 180 5.14 -9.28 -12.01
N VAL A 181 4.27 -10.29 -11.91
CA VAL A 181 2.91 -10.28 -12.45
C VAL A 181 1.93 -10.56 -11.32
N MET A 182 0.89 -9.73 -11.21
CA MET A 182 -0.20 -9.91 -10.26
C MET A 182 -1.32 -10.72 -10.89
N TYR A 183 -2.02 -11.50 -10.06
CA TYR A 183 -3.31 -12.08 -10.39
C TYR A 183 -4.28 -11.69 -9.30
N ASP A 184 -5.34 -10.99 -9.69
CA ASP A 184 -6.39 -10.61 -8.77
C ASP A 184 -7.37 -11.75 -8.58
N GLY A 185 -7.79 -11.96 -7.33
CA GLY A 185 -8.91 -12.83 -7.02
C GLY A 185 -10.18 -12.33 -7.72
N ASN A 186 -11.04 -13.26 -8.12
CA ASN A 186 -12.37 -12.95 -8.60
C ASN A 186 -13.39 -12.99 -7.44
N LYS A 187 -14.68 -12.83 -7.72
CA LYS A 187 -15.72 -12.82 -6.67
C LYS A 187 -15.87 -14.16 -5.95
N GLU A 188 -15.51 -15.26 -6.60
CA GLU A 188 -15.62 -16.64 -6.10
C GLU A 188 -14.33 -17.10 -5.42
N ASP A 189 -13.18 -16.72 -5.98
CA ASP A 189 -11.84 -17.01 -5.49
C ASP A 189 -11.14 -15.70 -5.12
N LYS A 190 -11.12 -15.38 -3.83
CA LYS A 190 -10.46 -14.18 -3.28
C LYS A 190 -8.93 -14.32 -3.21
N ALA A 191 -8.34 -15.35 -3.80
CA ALA A 191 -6.91 -15.56 -3.79
C ALA A 191 -6.21 -14.56 -4.71
N HIS A 192 -5.61 -13.51 -4.13
CA HIS A 192 -4.66 -12.67 -4.85
C HIS A 192 -3.28 -13.31 -4.81
N SER A 193 -2.57 -13.28 -5.92
CA SER A 193 -1.18 -13.74 -5.99
C SER A 193 -0.26 -12.76 -6.69
N LEU A 194 1.02 -12.81 -6.33
CA LEU A 194 2.10 -12.06 -6.93
C LEU A 194 3.19 -13.05 -7.36
N VAL A 195 3.39 -13.20 -8.66
CA VAL A 195 4.46 -14.00 -9.23
C VAL A 195 5.66 -13.09 -9.49
N VAL A 196 6.66 -13.13 -8.61
CA VAL A 196 7.93 -12.42 -8.79
C VAL A 196 8.80 -13.23 -9.75
N THR A 197 9.12 -12.64 -10.90
CA THR A 197 9.75 -13.33 -12.04
C THR A 197 11.26 -13.09 -12.13
N ALA A 198 11.78 -12.11 -11.39
CA ALA A 198 13.20 -11.76 -11.38
C ALA A 198 13.78 -11.85 -9.97
N SER A 199 15.10 -12.07 -9.87
CA SER A 199 15.78 -11.93 -8.59
C SER A 199 15.88 -10.45 -8.22
N LEU A 200 15.50 -10.11 -6.99
CA LEU A 200 15.43 -8.73 -6.52
C LEU A 200 16.22 -8.56 -5.21
N PRO A 201 16.90 -7.42 -5.02
CA PRO A 201 17.38 -7.05 -3.69
C PRO A 201 16.22 -7.05 -2.69
N ARG A 202 16.43 -7.59 -1.49
CA ARG A 202 15.37 -7.71 -0.47
C ARG A 202 14.63 -6.39 -0.24
N ALA A 203 15.33 -5.25 -0.23
CA ALA A 203 14.70 -3.93 -0.09
C ALA A 203 13.64 -3.67 -1.18
N GLN A 204 13.98 -3.95 -2.44
CA GLN A 204 13.07 -3.77 -3.58
C GLN A 204 11.94 -4.80 -3.56
N PHE A 205 12.25 -6.05 -3.20
CA PHE A 205 11.26 -7.10 -3.02
C PHE A 205 10.21 -6.72 -1.97
N GLU A 206 10.63 -6.27 -0.79
CA GLU A 206 9.71 -5.90 0.29
C GLU A 206 8.88 -4.65 -0.05
N ILE A 207 9.45 -3.68 -0.78
CA ILE A 207 8.68 -2.55 -1.36
C ILE A 207 7.62 -3.08 -2.31
N LEU A 208 7.98 -3.99 -3.23
CA LEU A 208 7.07 -4.58 -4.20
C LEU A 208 5.92 -5.34 -3.52
N VAL A 209 6.22 -6.15 -2.50
CA VAL A 209 5.20 -6.86 -1.69
C VAL A 209 4.27 -5.86 -1.01
N ALA A 210 4.81 -4.83 -0.36
CA ALA A 210 3.99 -3.85 0.35
C ALA A 210 3.10 -3.03 -0.61
N LEU A 211 3.61 -2.68 -1.80
CA LEU A 211 2.83 -2.00 -2.85
C LEU A 211 1.75 -2.92 -3.46
N TRP A 212 2.06 -4.20 -3.65
CA TRP A 212 1.07 -5.19 -4.05
C TRP A 212 -0.05 -5.30 -3.01
N CYS A 213 0.27 -5.32 -1.72
CA CYS A 213 -0.76 -5.28 -0.68
C CYS A 213 -1.61 -3.98 -0.73
N CYS A 214 -1.01 -2.81 -1.03
CA CYS A 214 -1.79 -1.59 -1.29
C CYS A 214 -2.71 -1.73 -2.50
N HIS A 215 -2.27 -2.42 -3.56
CA HIS A 215 -3.10 -2.71 -4.73
C HIS A 215 -4.28 -3.63 -4.37
N VAL A 216 -4.03 -4.73 -3.65
CA VAL A 216 -5.08 -5.64 -3.16
C VAL A 216 -6.09 -4.88 -2.29
N TRP A 217 -5.62 -3.98 -1.42
CA TRP A 217 -6.50 -3.13 -0.62
C TRP A 217 -7.38 -2.24 -1.50
N GLU A 218 -6.79 -1.55 -2.48
CA GLU A 218 -7.55 -0.71 -3.42
C GLU A 218 -8.57 -1.53 -4.20
N PHE A 219 -8.19 -2.74 -4.64
CA PHE A 219 -9.07 -3.68 -5.31
C PHE A 219 -10.25 -4.07 -4.43
N SER A 220 -10.02 -4.44 -3.17
CA SER A 220 -11.07 -4.78 -2.21
C SER A 220 -12.02 -3.64 -1.93
N VAL A 221 -11.52 -2.41 -1.79
CA VAL A 221 -12.36 -1.22 -1.61
C VAL A 221 -13.21 -0.95 -2.85
N THR A 222 -12.65 -1.15 -4.04
CA THR A 222 -13.35 -0.90 -5.31
C THR A 222 -14.42 -1.94 -5.61
N ASN A 223 -14.17 -3.19 -5.23
CA ASN A 223 -15.04 -4.34 -5.49
C ASN A 223 -15.90 -4.75 -4.29
N ALA A 224 -15.81 -4.02 -3.17
CA ALA A 224 -16.68 -4.24 -2.01
C ALA A 224 -18.15 -4.14 -2.44
N GLU A 225 -18.97 -5.04 -1.91
CA GLU A 225 -20.41 -4.95 -2.12
C GLU A 225 -20.90 -3.59 -1.63
N LYS A 226 -21.62 -2.89 -2.51
CA LYS A 226 -22.26 -1.64 -2.15
C LYS A 226 -23.38 -1.99 -1.17
N ILE A 227 -23.08 -1.96 0.13
CA ILE A 227 -24.11 -1.99 1.17
C ILE A 227 -24.96 -0.74 0.91
N HIS A 228 -26.10 -0.95 0.27
CA HIS A 228 -27.13 0.07 0.10
C HIS A 228 -27.76 0.33 1.48
N GLU A 229 -27.07 1.05 2.35
CA GLU A 229 -27.80 1.98 3.22
C GLU A 229 -28.17 3.17 2.32
N GLY A 230 -29.17 2.96 1.45
CA GLY A 230 -29.79 4.03 0.69
C GLY A 230 -30.41 5.07 1.62
N SER A 231 -30.99 6.12 1.06
CA SER A 231 -31.76 7.15 1.78
C SER A 231 -32.76 6.59 2.80
N ALA A 232 -33.23 5.34 2.64
CA ALA A 232 -34.03 4.60 3.61
C ALA A 232 -33.33 4.31 4.95
N GLY A 233 -32.02 4.03 4.96
CA GLY A 233 -31.23 3.85 6.19
C GLY A 233 -31.04 5.16 6.95
N LEU A 234 -30.89 6.27 6.21
CA LEU A 234 -30.81 7.62 6.76
C LEU A 234 -32.19 8.08 7.29
N ALA A 235 -33.28 7.78 6.57
CA ALA A 235 -34.64 8.02 7.00
C ALA A 235 -35.01 7.22 8.26
N ARG A 236 -34.55 5.96 8.36
CA ARG A 236 -34.73 5.13 9.56
C ARG A 236 -33.99 5.70 10.77
N LYS A 237 -32.76 6.19 10.58
CA LYS A 237 -31.96 6.84 11.64
C LYS A 237 -32.54 8.20 12.05
N LEU A 238 -33.08 8.98 11.10
CA LEU A 238 -33.80 10.23 11.38
C LEU A 238 -35.11 9.98 12.16
N ARG A 239 -35.87 8.95 11.77
CA ARG A 239 -37.09 8.56 12.48
C ARG A 239 -36.81 8.03 13.89
N GLN A 240 -35.69 7.32 14.07
CA GLN A 240 -35.21 6.93 15.39
C GLN A 240 -34.70 8.13 16.21
N GLY A 241 -34.15 9.16 15.57
CA GLY A 241 -33.77 10.42 16.25
C GLY A 241 -34.98 11.20 16.79
N ASP A 242 -36.10 11.21 16.06
CA ASP A 242 -37.37 11.80 16.50
C ASP A 242 -37.99 11.02 17.69
N GLU A 243 -37.80 9.70 17.74
CA GLU A 243 -38.30 8.85 18.84
C GLU A 243 -37.49 8.98 20.15
N PHE A 244 -36.23 9.45 20.10
CA PHE A 244 -35.36 9.62 21.28
C PHE A 244 -35.13 11.07 21.72
N GLY A 245 -35.88 12.04 21.18
CA GLY A 245 -36.15 13.31 21.88
C GLY A 245 -35.03 14.36 21.88
N TYR A 246 -34.24 14.51 20.82
CA TYR A 246 -33.37 15.70 20.66
C TYR A 246 -34.08 16.81 19.88
N ARG A 247 -35.13 17.37 20.50
CA ARG A 247 -35.78 18.60 20.04
C ARG A 247 -35.08 19.80 20.69
N TRP A 248 -34.03 20.33 20.06
CA TRP A 248 -33.59 21.70 20.34
C TRP A 248 -33.18 22.47 19.09
N MET A 249 -33.84 23.62 18.95
CA MET A 249 -33.43 24.87 18.32
C MET A 249 -33.32 24.96 16.79
N SER A 250 -34.42 25.43 16.20
CA SER A 250 -34.36 26.51 15.23
C SER A 250 -35.65 27.33 15.29
N GLY A 251 -35.60 28.51 15.91
CA GLY A 251 -36.52 29.58 15.53
C GLY A 251 -36.10 30.15 14.17
N PRO A 252 -37.02 30.86 13.49
CA PRO A 252 -36.61 32.13 12.94
C PRO A 252 -37.56 33.26 13.35
N ALA A 253 -36.92 34.41 13.56
CA ALA A 253 -37.53 35.71 13.68
C ALA A 253 -38.25 36.13 12.39
N GLY A 254 -39.31 36.94 12.56
CA GLY A 254 -39.62 38.02 11.64
C GLY A 254 -40.87 37.88 10.79
N GLY A 255 -41.89 38.67 11.14
CA GLY A 255 -42.61 39.44 10.12
C GLY A 255 -44.13 39.32 10.11
N GLY A 256 -44.79 40.32 10.71
CA GLY A 256 -45.95 40.97 10.11
C GLY A 256 -47.32 40.71 10.75
N GLY A 257 -47.99 41.80 11.12
CA GLY A 257 -49.45 41.83 11.17
C GLY A 257 -50.06 42.20 12.52
N ALA A 258 -49.90 43.45 12.94
CA ALA A 258 -50.80 44.06 13.90
C ALA A 258 -52.09 44.49 13.17
N SER A 259 -53.26 44.01 13.63
CA SER A 259 -54.56 44.71 13.48
C SER A 259 -55.74 43.94 14.13
N GLY A 260 -56.46 44.62 15.03
CA GLY A 260 -57.85 44.36 15.51
C GLY A 260 -57.96 43.59 16.83
N MET A 261 -58.28 44.18 18.00
CA MET A 261 -59.60 44.63 18.49
C MET A 261 -60.70 43.62 18.14
N PHE A 262 -61.37 42.94 19.08
CA PHE A 262 -61.99 43.37 20.34
C PHE A 262 -61.77 42.38 21.49
#